data_AF-E5LGC3-F1
#
_entry.id   AF-E5LGC3-F1
#
_cell.length_a   1.000
_cell.length_b   1.000
_cell.length_c   1.000
_cell.angle_alpha   90.00
_cell.angle_beta   90.00
_cell.angle_gamma   90.00
#
_symmetry.space_group_name_H-M   'P 1'
#
loop_
_entity.id
_entity.type
_entity.pdbx_description
1 polymer ?
#
loop_
_entity_poly.entity_id
_entity_poly.type
_entity_poly.pdbx_seq_one_letter_code
_entity_poly.pdbx_strand_id
1 'polypeptide(L)'
;MVINHLLLPNLNINNEKAVPEVYKRILEGYLDYLNTALEYESIAMSEVVAGVISELILYNEIKHDWFLIIKDLLEYDELPISYSKNYGEKLYGFNSQWLQHTVHATYNHSFIMNLLNKSQFDYSSIILDLVQPDGYIYNKKVSATNPRTRMKSELLMSLAMGLSLIDSSRIPEQCIVKIKTFDKTEFVTAEYFKLFCLKLLKIDNLETYCNYNDILLERCFTGTGYADFNVQDKVDDYMGTLKRTARDKSVASPLITVYAGEIAEVLGSSTLDLYNSNKEKYIQHLSLNPLDITAYKMRDLNADFGESITPFEIFSTIILNN
;
A
#
# COMPACT_ATOMS: atom_id res chain seq x y z
N MET A 1 1.66 20.36 1.48
CA MET A 1 2.70 19.45 0.97
C MET A 1 2.00 18.26 0.35
N VAL A 2 2.38 17.85 -0.86
CA VAL A 2 1.83 16.64 -1.48
C VAL A 2 2.79 15.48 -1.22
N ILE A 3 2.29 14.44 -0.58
CA ILE A 3 2.98 13.18 -0.36
C ILE A 3 2.57 12.21 -1.46
N ASN A 4 3.57 11.61 -2.11
CA ASN A 4 3.38 10.56 -3.10
C ASN A 4 4.06 9.29 -2.61
N HIS A 5 3.27 8.43 -2.01
CA HIS A 5 3.67 7.07 -1.66
C HIS A 5 2.87 6.11 -2.55
N LEU A 6 3.43 4.96 -2.93
CA LEU A 6 2.76 4.00 -3.82
C LEU A 6 1.36 3.62 -3.32
N LEU A 7 1.17 3.49 -2.01
CA LEU A 7 -0.13 3.17 -1.41
C LEU A 7 -1.05 4.40 -1.24
N LEU A 8 -0.51 5.62 -1.32
CA LEU A 8 -1.23 6.86 -1.02
C LEU A 8 -0.90 7.90 -2.10
N PRO A 9 -1.42 7.72 -3.33
CA PRO A 9 -1.15 8.67 -4.40
C PRO A 9 -1.78 10.03 -4.08
N ASN A 10 -1.02 11.11 -4.31
CA ASN A 10 -1.51 12.49 -4.25
C ASN A 10 -2.10 12.93 -2.88
N LEU A 11 -1.56 12.43 -1.76
CA LEU A 11 -1.98 12.85 -0.42
C LEU A 11 -1.56 14.30 -0.14
N ASN A 12 -2.50 15.24 -0.15
CA ASN A 12 -2.24 16.63 0.18
C ASN A 12 -2.45 16.89 1.68
N ILE A 13 -1.34 17.10 2.40
CA ILE A 13 -1.30 17.40 3.84
C ILE A 13 -1.86 18.79 4.16
N ASN A 14 -1.84 19.72 3.21
CA ASN A 14 -2.31 21.09 3.43
C ASN A 14 -3.81 21.26 3.14
N ASN A 15 -4.55 20.20 2.80
CA ASN A 15 -5.97 20.38 2.52
C ASN A 15 -6.73 20.60 3.84
N GLU A 16 -7.17 21.84 4.04
CA GLU A 16 -7.90 22.34 5.23
C GLU A 16 -9.33 21.82 5.35
N LYS A 17 -9.81 20.91 4.49
CA LYS A 17 -11.01 20.12 4.80
C LYS A 17 -10.73 19.33 6.06
N ALA A 18 -11.09 19.93 7.20
CA ALA A 18 -10.68 19.53 8.53
C ALA A 18 -10.87 18.02 8.66
N VAL A 19 -9.75 17.29 8.73
CA VAL A 19 -9.74 15.86 9.02
C VAL A 19 -10.71 15.64 10.17
N PRO A 20 -11.78 14.83 10.00
CA PRO A 20 -12.79 14.65 11.02
C PRO A 20 -12.17 14.38 12.38
N GLU A 21 -12.71 15.00 13.43
CA GLU A 21 -12.15 14.92 14.79
C GLU A 21 -11.99 13.47 15.27
N VAL A 22 -12.89 12.59 14.84
CA VAL A 22 -12.79 11.16 15.11
C VAL A 22 -11.55 10.51 14.49
N TYR A 23 -11.16 10.91 13.27
CA TYR A 23 -9.94 10.42 12.64
C TYR A 23 -8.69 10.98 13.30
N LYS A 24 -8.70 12.26 13.70
CA LYS A 24 -7.60 12.84 14.48
C LYS A 24 -7.34 12.05 15.75
N ARG A 25 -8.39 11.75 16.53
CA ARG A 25 -8.28 10.92 17.74
C ARG A 25 -7.73 9.51 17.47
N ILE A 26 -8.10 8.90 16.34
CA ILE A 26 -7.55 7.59 15.96
C ILE A 26 -6.05 7.70 15.64
N LEU A 27 -5.64 8.74 14.90
CA LEU A 27 -4.23 8.98 14.59
C LEU A 27 -3.41 9.32 15.85
N GLU A 28 -3.96 10.11 16.78
CA GLU A 28 -3.33 10.39 18.08
C GLU A 28 -3.15 9.10 18.88
N GLY A 29 -4.20 8.26 18.98
CA GLY A 29 -4.09 6.97 19.66
C GLY A 29 -3.09 6.01 18.96
N TYR A 30 -2.95 6.11 17.64
CA TYR A 30 -1.91 5.39 16.91
C TYR A 30 -0.50 5.90 17.24
N LEU A 31 -0.30 7.21 17.36
CA LEU A 31 0.97 7.78 17.78
C LEU A 31 1.31 7.41 19.24
N ASP A 32 0.34 7.37 20.15
CA ASP A 32 0.54 6.89 21.52
C ASP A 32 0.96 5.41 21.56
N TYR A 33 0.35 4.59 20.71
CA TYR A 33 0.78 3.21 20.50
C TYR A 33 2.23 3.15 19.99
N LEU A 34 2.61 3.98 19.01
CA LEU A 34 3.98 4.02 18.50
C LEU A 34 4.98 4.48 19.56
N ASN A 35 4.64 5.47 20.39
CA ASN A 35 5.50 5.90 21.50
C ASN A 35 5.82 4.72 22.43
N THR A 36 4.79 3.96 22.80
CA THR A 36 4.96 2.73 23.58
C THR A 36 5.83 1.72 22.83
N ALA A 37 5.58 1.51 21.54
CA ALA A 37 6.35 0.56 20.72
C ALA A 37 7.84 0.94 20.62
N LEU A 38 8.14 2.24 20.51
CA LEU A 38 9.48 2.80 20.48
C LEU A 38 10.21 2.62 21.82
N GLU A 39 9.54 2.78 22.96
CA GLU A 39 10.11 2.50 24.28
C GLU A 39 10.58 1.04 24.42
N TYR A 40 9.89 0.11 23.74
CA TYR A 40 10.26 -1.30 23.69
C TYR A 40 11.14 -1.67 22.48
N GLU A 41 11.62 -0.68 21.71
CA GLU A 41 12.41 -0.88 20.48
C GLU A 41 11.76 -1.88 19.50
N SER A 42 10.43 -1.89 19.47
CA SER A 42 9.62 -2.89 18.78
C SER A 42 8.77 -2.21 17.71
N ILE A 43 9.42 -1.82 16.61
CA ILE A 43 8.81 -1.13 15.48
C ILE A 43 9.05 -1.85 14.15
N ALA A 44 8.16 -1.65 13.19
CA ALA A 44 8.29 -2.04 11.79
C ALA A 44 8.41 -0.83 10.85
N MET A 45 9.05 -1.01 9.68
CA MET A 45 9.22 0.07 8.70
C MET A 45 7.88 0.64 8.19
N SER A 46 6.84 -0.18 8.05
CA SER A 46 5.50 0.27 7.69
C SER A 46 4.84 1.14 8.76
N GLU A 47 5.17 0.91 10.03
CA GLU A 47 4.68 1.71 11.15
C GLU A 47 5.34 3.08 11.18
N VAL A 48 6.61 3.17 10.80
CA VAL A 48 7.30 4.45 10.63
C VAL A 48 6.65 5.28 9.52
N VAL A 49 6.30 4.68 8.37
CA VAL A 49 5.59 5.40 7.29
C VAL A 49 4.27 5.98 7.82
N ALA A 50 3.47 5.16 8.51
CA ALA A 50 2.21 5.61 9.09
C ALA A 50 2.42 6.68 10.17
N GLY A 51 3.45 6.56 11.01
CA GLY A 51 3.80 7.52 12.05
C GLY A 51 4.15 8.89 11.47
N VAL A 52 5.11 8.93 10.53
CA VAL A 52 5.54 10.17 9.86
C VAL A 52 4.36 10.89 9.21
N ILE A 53 3.51 10.16 8.47
CA ILE A 53 2.34 10.76 7.80
C ILE A 53 1.30 11.23 8.82
N SER A 54 1.09 10.48 9.91
CA SER A 54 0.17 10.88 10.99
C SER A 54 0.59 12.20 11.63
N GLU A 55 1.87 12.38 11.94
CA GLU A 55 2.39 13.63 12.50
C GLU A 55 2.22 14.81 11.55
N LEU A 56 2.51 14.60 10.27
CA LEU A 56 2.33 15.62 9.25
C LEU A 56 0.86 16.04 9.12
N ILE A 57 -0.08 15.09 9.20
CA ILE A 57 -1.52 15.39 9.17
C ILE A 57 -1.99 16.11 10.44
N LEU A 58 -1.54 15.66 11.62
CA LEU A 58 -2.02 16.19 12.90
C LEU A 58 -1.38 17.54 13.26
N TYR A 59 -0.09 17.68 12.98
CA TYR A 59 0.75 18.77 13.50
C TYR A 59 1.38 19.61 12.40
N ASN A 60 1.27 19.22 11.13
CA ASN A 60 1.91 19.89 9.99
C ASN A 60 3.45 19.97 10.11
N GLU A 61 4.04 19.13 10.98
CA GLU A 61 5.47 18.98 11.17
C GLU A 61 5.79 17.60 11.74
N ILE A 62 7.04 17.17 11.57
CA ILE A 62 7.54 15.90 12.06
C ILE A 62 8.05 16.10 13.49
N LYS A 63 7.55 15.29 14.43
CA LYS A 63 7.83 15.43 15.88
C LYS A 63 8.91 14.46 16.35
N HIS A 64 8.85 13.20 15.93
CA HIS A 64 9.88 12.22 16.25
C HIS A 64 11.12 12.38 15.36
N ASP A 65 12.29 12.04 15.91
CA ASP A 65 13.51 11.86 15.11
C ASP A 65 13.46 10.50 14.39
N TRP A 66 12.59 10.39 13.38
CA TRP A 66 12.43 9.17 12.60
C TRP A 66 13.72 8.75 11.89
N PHE A 67 14.63 9.70 11.59
CA PHE A 67 15.92 9.36 11.02
C PHE A 67 16.75 8.52 11.99
N LEU A 68 16.88 8.97 13.25
CA LEU A 68 17.62 8.23 14.27
C LEU A 68 16.94 6.89 14.60
N ILE A 69 15.61 6.88 14.72
CA ILE A 69 14.83 5.65 14.96
C ILE A 69 15.09 4.61 13.87
N ILE A 70 15.05 5.00 12.59
CA ILE A 70 15.32 4.08 11.48
C ILE A 70 16.75 3.57 11.55
N LYS A 71 17.72 4.46 11.75
CA LYS A 71 19.13 4.11 11.80
C LYS A 71 19.45 3.12 12.92
N ASP A 72 18.85 3.32 14.08
CA ASP A 72 19.16 2.53 15.27
C ASP A 72 18.38 1.19 15.30
N LEU A 73 17.15 1.16 14.77
CA LEU A 73 16.25 0.01 14.93
C LEU A 73 15.91 -0.73 13.63
N LEU A 74 16.05 -0.09 12.47
CA LEU A 74 15.55 -0.58 11.18
C LEU A 74 16.61 -0.55 10.06
N GLU A 75 17.87 -0.41 10.43
CA GLU A 75 19.02 -0.62 9.54
C GLU A 75 19.92 -1.71 10.11
N TYR A 76 20.45 -2.57 9.23
CA TYR A 76 21.44 -3.57 9.55
C TYR A 76 22.44 -3.66 8.40
N ASP A 77 23.73 -3.60 8.71
CA ASP A 77 24.80 -3.50 7.70
C ASP A 77 24.54 -2.40 6.66
N GLU A 78 24.09 -1.23 7.11
CA GLU A 78 23.71 -0.07 6.27
C GLU A 78 22.53 -0.31 5.30
N LEU A 79 21.83 -1.43 5.45
CA LEU A 79 20.68 -1.79 4.63
C LEU A 79 19.38 -1.75 5.45
N PRO A 80 18.29 -1.25 4.86
CA PRO A 80 16.99 -1.22 5.54
C PRO A 80 16.45 -2.63 5.78
N ILE A 81 15.82 -2.82 6.93
CA ILE A 81 15.11 -4.05 7.29
C ILE A 81 13.64 -3.77 7.61
N SER A 82 12.81 -4.79 7.47
CA SER A 82 11.35 -4.66 7.68
C SER A 82 10.96 -4.46 9.14
N TYR A 83 11.68 -5.08 10.06
CA TYR A 83 11.30 -5.17 11.48
C TYR A 83 12.53 -4.96 12.34
N SER A 84 12.37 -4.23 13.44
CA SER A 84 13.34 -4.22 14.53
C SER A 84 13.43 -5.61 15.17
N LYS A 85 14.53 -5.86 15.87
CA LYS A 85 14.78 -7.15 16.52
C LYS A 85 13.65 -7.53 17.49
N ASN A 86 13.27 -6.62 18.40
CA ASN A 86 12.26 -6.90 19.41
C ASN A 86 10.86 -7.07 18.79
N TYR A 87 10.58 -6.41 17.65
CA TYR A 87 9.37 -6.68 16.88
C TYR A 87 9.37 -8.11 16.32
N GLY A 88 10.49 -8.52 15.74
CA GLY A 88 10.70 -9.86 15.21
C GLY A 88 10.50 -10.98 16.23
N GLU A 89 10.97 -10.78 17.46
CA GLU A 89 10.84 -11.74 18.56
C GLU A 89 9.39 -12.00 19.00
N LYS A 90 8.47 -11.04 18.74
CA LYS A 90 7.03 -11.22 19.00
C LYS A 90 6.35 -12.10 17.95
N LEU A 91 6.92 -12.21 16.76
CA LEU A 91 6.33 -12.95 15.65
C LEU A 91 6.62 -14.45 15.81
N TYR A 92 5.56 -15.24 16.01
CA TYR A 92 5.68 -16.68 16.18
C TYR A 92 6.32 -17.34 14.95
N GLY A 93 7.41 -18.08 15.17
CA GLY A 93 8.13 -18.81 14.11
C GLY A 93 9.03 -17.95 13.22
N PHE A 94 9.18 -16.65 13.51
CA PHE A 94 9.99 -15.74 12.70
C PHE A 94 11.50 -15.86 12.97
N ASN A 95 11.98 -16.33 14.13
CA ASN A 95 13.41 -16.57 14.42
C ASN A 95 14.32 -15.44 13.87
N SER A 96 15.36 -15.74 13.08
CA SER A 96 16.23 -14.74 12.42
C SER A 96 15.63 -14.14 11.14
N GLN A 97 14.42 -14.52 10.76
CA GLN A 97 13.68 -13.96 9.64
C GLN A 97 13.13 -12.56 9.94
N TRP A 98 13.43 -11.91 11.07
CA TRP A 98 13.16 -10.47 11.17
C TRP A 98 14.19 -9.65 10.37
N LEU A 99 15.39 -10.21 10.20
CA LEU A 99 16.48 -9.62 9.43
C LEU A 99 16.28 -9.85 7.92
N GLN A 100 15.29 -9.16 7.36
CA GLN A 100 14.93 -9.24 5.96
C GLN A 100 15.12 -7.90 5.28
N HIS A 101 16.03 -7.85 4.31
CA HIS A 101 16.09 -6.79 3.33
C HIS A 101 15.03 -7.07 2.26
N THR A 102 13.83 -6.54 2.49
CA THR A 102 12.70 -6.68 1.56
C THR A 102 12.63 -5.48 0.63
N VAL A 103 12.00 -5.67 -0.53
CA VAL A 103 11.70 -4.57 -1.46
C VAL A 103 10.84 -3.51 -0.76
N HIS A 104 9.88 -3.94 0.06
CA HIS A 104 9.00 -3.05 0.82
C HIS A 104 9.76 -2.20 1.84
N ALA A 105 10.67 -2.80 2.61
CA ALA A 105 11.50 -2.05 3.57
C ALA A 105 12.39 -1.03 2.86
N THR A 106 12.99 -1.43 1.73
CA THR A 106 13.86 -0.56 0.93
C THR A 106 13.10 0.62 0.34
N TYR A 107 11.90 0.38 -0.20
CA TYR A 107 11.03 1.43 -0.74
C TYR A 107 10.57 2.40 0.33
N ASN A 108 10.07 1.90 1.46
CA ASN A 108 9.60 2.72 2.56
C ASN A 108 10.73 3.56 3.17
N HIS A 109 11.92 2.97 3.32
CA HIS A 109 13.11 3.69 3.77
C HIS A 109 13.45 4.84 2.82
N SER A 110 13.58 4.55 1.51
CA SER A 110 13.85 5.57 0.49
C SER A 110 12.81 6.70 0.53
N PHE A 111 11.53 6.35 0.63
CA PHE A 111 10.45 7.32 0.77
C PHE A 111 10.61 8.21 2.01
N ILE A 112 10.87 7.63 3.18
CA ILE A 112 11.03 8.40 4.43
C ILE A 112 12.28 9.27 4.37
N MET A 113 13.42 8.76 3.88
CA MET A 113 14.65 9.54 3.78
C MET A 113 14.49 10.73 2.84
N ASN A 114 13.80 10.55 1.70
CA ASN A 114 13.47 11.64 0.80
C ASN A 114 12.56 12.68 1.48
N LEU A 115 11.55 12.23 2.22
CA LEU A 115 10.63 13.11 2.96
C LEU A 115 11.34 13.92 4.06
N LEU A 116 12.34 13.31 4.72
CA LEU A 116 13.18 13.95 5.74
C LEU A 116 14.33 14.80 5.16
N ASN A 117 14.45 14.88 3.83
CA ASN A 117 15.59 15.50 3.13
C ASN A 117 16.95 14.96 3.62
N LYS A 118 17.03 13.65 3.87
CA LYS A 118 18.26 12.92 4.22
C LYS A 118 18.87 12.27 2.98
N SER A 119 20.16 11.95 3.05
CA SER A 119 21.00 11.54 1.92
C SER A 119 20.35 10.50 1.00
N GLN A 120 20.52 10.68 -0.31
CA GLN A 120 20.01 9.78 -1.33
C GLN A 120 20.93 8.56 -1.47
N PHE A 121 20.55 7.43 -0.88
CA PHE A 121 21.18 6.14 -1.15
C PHE A 121 20.68 5.61 -2.50
N ASP A 122 21.59 5.15 -3.37
CA ASP A 122 21.19 4.45 -4.60
C ASP A 122 20.83 2.99 -4.28
N TYR A 123 19.52 2.74 -4.15
CA TYR A 123 18.99 1.41 -3.91
C TYR A 123 18.94 0.52 -5.17
N SER A 124 19.29 1.04 -6.35
CA SER A 124 19.15 0.31 -7.61
C SER A 124 19.87 -1.03 -7.58
N SER A 125 21.12 -1.07 -7.09
CA SER A 125 21.91 -2.31 -7.08
C SER A 125 21.29 -3.38 -6.17
N ILE A 126 20.80 -2.96 -5.00
CA ILE A 126 20.11 -3.86 -4.06
C ILE A 126 18.85 -4.43 -4.69
N ILE A 127 18.04 -3.61 -5.36
CA ILE A 127 16.82 -4.07 -6.01
C ILE A 127 17.12 -4.96 -7.22
N LEU A 128 18.14 -4.64 -8.02
CA LEU A 128 18.55 -5.46 -9.16
C LEU A 128 18.93 -6.88 -8.72
N ASP A 129 19.57 -7.04 -7.56
CA ASP A 129 19.89 -8.35 -6.97
C ASP A 129 18.63 -9.14 -6.52
N LEU A 130 17.50 -8.48 -6.35
CA LEU A 130 16.21 -9.09 -6.01
C LEU A 130 15.36 -9.44 -7.24
N VAL A 131 15.78 -9.05 -8.44
CA VAL A 131 15.10 -9.40 -9.69
C VAL A 131 15.22 -10.89 -9.97
N GLN A 132 14.08 -11.54 -10.17
CA GLN A 132 14.02 -12.97 -10.44
C GLN A 132 14.00 -13.25 -11.94
N PRO A 133 14.40 -14.46 -12.38
CA PRO A 133 14.40 -14.83 -13.79
C PRO A 133 13.03 -14.74 -14.48
N ASP A 134 11.96 -14.88 -13.71
CA ASP A 134 10.59 -14.73 -14.20
C ASP A 134 10.12 -13.28 -14.27
N GLY A 135 10.95 -12.31 -13.88
CA GLY A 135 10.67 -10.87 -13.97
C GLY A 135 9.97 -10.27 -12.74
N TYR A 136 9.63 -11.07 -11.72
CA TYR A 136 9.20 -10.51 -10.44
C TYR A 136 10.40 -9.97 -9.64
N ILE A 137 10.12 -9.12 -8.64
CA ILE A 137 11.13 -8.61 -7.71
C ILE A 137 10.71 -9.05 -6.31
N TYR A 138 11.49 -9.95 -5.70
CA TYR A 138 11.28 -10.39 -4.32
C TYR A 138 12.55 -11.03 -3.76
N ASN A 139 12.66 -11.09 -2.43
CA ASN A 139 13.78 -11.75 -1.78
C ASN A 139 13.52 -13.25 -1.61
N LYS A 140 14.06 -14.06 -2.54
CA LYS A 140 13.90 -15.52 -2.53
C LYS A 140 14.52 -16.22 -1.31
N LYS A 141 15.51 -15.61 -0.66
CA LYS A 141 16.14 -16.17 0.56
C LYS A 141 15.22 -16.05 1.77
N VAL A 142 14.34 -15.05 1.75
CA VAL A 142 13.39 -14.73 2.80
C VAL A 142 12.09 -15.50 2.62
N SER A 143 11.55 -15.49 1.41
CA SER A 143 10.38 -16.27 1.04
C SER A 143 10.63 -16.89 -0.32
N ALA A 144 10.64 -18.23 -0.40
CA ALA A 144 10.59 -18.92 -1.67
C ALA A 144 9.19 -18.73 -2.28
N THR A 145 8.94 -17.51 -2.77
CA THR A 145 7.66 -17.11 -3.33
C THR A 145 7.36 -18.03 -4.51
N ASN A 146 6.24 -18.75 -4.43
CA ASN A 146 5.67 -19.45 -5.58
C ASN A 146 4.66 -18.51 -6.22
N PRO A 147 4.94 -17.93 -7.40
CA PRO A 147 4.05 -16.96 -8.01
C PRO A 147 2.66 -17.50 -8.33
N ARG A 148 2.51 -18.83 -8.46
CA ARG A 148 1.20 -19.46 -8.68
C ARG A 148 0.30 -19.38 -7.45
N THR A 149 0.89 -19.27 -6.26
CA THR A 149 0.18 -19.32 -4.98
C THR A 149 0.44 -18.09 -4.12
N ARG A 150 1.03 -17.01 -4.64
CA ARG A 150 1.19 -15.73 -3.92
C ARG A 150 0.09 -14.77 -4.39
N MET A 151 -0.30 -13.85 -3.52
CA MET A 151 -1.29 -12.83 -3.89
C MET A 151 -0.79 -12.01 -5.06
N LYS A 152 -1.58 -11.92 -6.14
CA LYS A 152 -1.22 -11.15 -7.34
C LYS A 152 -0.92 -9.70 -7.01
N SER A 153 -1.74 -9.07 -6.16
CA SER A 153 -1.55 -7.69 -5.71
C SER A 153 -0.22 -7.49 -5.00
N GLU A 154 0.24 -8.46 -4.21
CA GLU A 154 1.50 -8.35 -3.48
C GLU A 154 2.72 -8.52 -4.39
N LEU A 155 2.65 -9.43 -5.36
CA LEU A 155 3.67 -9.58 -6.39
C LEU A 155 3.83 -8.29 -7.22
N LEU A 156 2.69 -7.69 -7.60
CA LEU A 156 2.68 -6.44 -8.37
C LEU A 156 3.07 -5.23 -7.51
N MET A 157 2.72 -5.21 -6.23
CA MET A 157 3.18 -4.18 -5.28
C MET A 157 4.70 -4.23 -5.13
N SER A 158 5.27 -5.43 -4.94
CA SER A 158 6.73 -5.61 -4.86
C SER A 158 7.40 -5.15 -6.15
N LEU A 159 6.82 -5.47 -7.31
CA LEU A 159 7.30 -5.04 -8.61
C LEU A 159 7.25 -3.51 -8.74
N ALA A 160 6.13 -2.88 -8.41
CA ALA A 160 5.95 -1.43 -8.44
C ALA A 160 6.93 -0.68 -7.54
N MET A 161 7.07 -1.14 -6.29
CA MET A 161 8.03 -0.59 -5.33
C MET A 161 9.46 -0.76 -5.82
N GLY A 162 9.84 -1.95 -6.29
CA GLY A 162 11.19 -2.22 -6.78
C GLY A 162 11.55 -1.36 -8.00
N LEU A 163 10.68 -1.34 -9.02
CA LEU A 163 10.94 -0.55 -10.22
C LEU A 163 11.05 0.95 -9.93
N SER A 164 10.31 1.46 -8.94
CA SER A 164 10.41 2.89 -8.55
C SER A 164 11.77 3.29 -7.98
N LEU A 165 12.57 2.32 -7.54
CA LEU A 165 13.91 2.52 -6.99
C LEU A 165 15.03 2.31 -8.01
N ILE A 166 14.70 1.88 -9.24
CA ILE A 166 15.68 1.64 -10.30
C ILE A 166 15.53 2.75 -11.35
N ASP A 167 16.66 3.31 -11.79
CA ASP A 167 16.65 4.21 -12.94
C ASP A 167 16.04 3.51 -14.18
N SER A 168 15.16 4.19 -14.89
CA SER A 168 14.44 3.63 -16.06
C SER A 168 15.35 2.99 -17.12
N SER A 169 16.59 3.47 -17.29
CA SER A 169 17.59 2.93 -18.23
C SER A 169 18.21 1.60 -17.77
N ARG A 170 18.06 1.25 -16.48
CA ARG A 170 18.61 0.05 -15.83
C ARG A 170 17.56 -1.01 -15.56
N ILE A 171 16.29 -0.75 -15.86
CA ILE A 171 15.21 -1.71 -15.61
C ILE A 171 15.41 -2.96 -16.49
N PRO A 172 15.49 -4.16 -15.91
CA PRO A 172 15.70 -5.38 -16.69
C PRO A 172 14.52 -5.70 -17.61
N GLU A 173 14.82 -6.18 -18.81
CA GLU A 173 13.83 -6.50 -19.84
C GLU A 173 12.78 -7.52 -19.36
N GLN A 174 13.18 -8.51 -18.55
CA GLN A 174 12.27 -9.51 -17.99
C GLN A 174 11.18 -8.89 -17.10
N CYS A 175 11.45 -7.77 -16.41
CA CYS A 175 10.43 -7.07 -15.62
C CYS A 175 9.42 -6.38 -16.53
N ILE A 176 9.89 -5.75 -17.62
CA ILE A 176 9.03 -5.11 -18.62
C ILE A 176 8.13 -6.15 -19.29
N VAL A 177 8.71 -7.28 -19.71
CA VAL A 177 7.96 -8.41 -20.28
C VAL A 177 6.92 -8.90 -19.27
N LYS A 178 7.32 -9.12 -18.01
CA LYS A 178 6.40 -9.58 -16.96
C LYS A 178 5.17 -8.69 -16.84
N ILE A 179 5.34 -7.36 -16.79
CA ILE A 179 4.22 -6.42 -16.63
C ILE A 179 3.28 -6.49 -17.83
N LYS A 180 3.84 -6.50 -19.05
CA LYS A 180 3.06 -6.55 -20.30
C LYS A 180 2.31 -7.87 -20.47
N THR A 181 2.88 -8.98 -20.02
CA THR A 181 2.26 -10.30 -20.13
C THR A 181 1.51 -10.74 -18.88
N PHE A 182 1.45 -9.91 -17.83
CA PHE A 182 0.75 -10.27 -16.60
C PHE A 182 -0.74 -10.39 -16.92
N ASP A 183 -1.37 -11.51 -16.55
CA ASP A 183 -2.79 -11.72 -16.82
C ASP A 183 -3.64 -10.63 -16.17
N LYS A 184 -4.69 -10.20 -16.88
CA LYS A 184 -5.71 -9.33 -16.30
C LYS A 184 -6.26 -9.95 -15.02
N THR A 185 -6.43 -9.14 -13.99
CA THR A 185 -6.91 -9.56 -12.69
C THR A 185 -8.29 -8.97 -12.42
N GLU A 186 -9.05 -9.67 -11.58
CA GLU A 186 -10.33 -9.19 -11.08
C GLU A 186 -10.16 -8.43 -9.75
N PHE A 187 -8.94 -7.91 -9.48
CA PHE A 187 -8.59 -7.21 -8.24
C PHE A 187 -8.18 -5.76 -8.53
N VAL A 188 -8.84 -4.80 -7.89
CA VAL A 188 -8.55 -3.37 -8.06
C VAL A 188 -7.11 -3.04 -7.63
N THR A 189 -6.63 -3.59 -6.52
CA THR A 189 -5.24 -3.39 -6.05
C THR A 189 -4.19 -3.88 -7.04
N ALA A 190 -4.39 -5.06 -7.63
CA ALA A 190 -3.45 -5.63 -8.58
C ALA A 190 -3.42 -4.80 -9.86
N GLU A 191 -4.58 -4.43 -10.42
CA GLU A 191 -4.63 -3.57 -11.60
C GLU A 191 -4.03 -2.18 -11.33
N TYR A 192 -4.21 -1.63 -10.13
CA TYR A 192 -3.59 -0.37 -9.73
C TYR A 192 -2.06 -0.45 -9.72
N PHE A 193 -1.45 -1.45 -9.07
CA PHE A 193 0.00 -1.59 -9.05
C PHE A 193 0.58 -1.88 -10.44
N LYS A 194 -0.15 -2.63 -11.26
CA LYS A 194 0.21 -2.86 -12.67
C LYS A 194 0.19 -1.55 -13.45
N LEU A 195 -0.85 -0.74 -13.29
CA LEU A 195 -0.97 0.57 -13.91
C LEU A 195 0.17 1.50 -13.48
N PHE A 196 0.50 1.51 -12.19
CA PHE A 196 1.65 2.27 -11.68
C PHE A 196 2.94 1.86 -12.41
N CYS A 197 3.21 0.56 -12.54
CA CYS A 197 4.38 0.07 -13.25
C CYS A 197 4.40 0.51 -14.72
N LEU A 198 3.25 0.42 -15.41
CA LEU A 198 3.15 0.82 -16.82
C LEU A 198 3.39 2.33 -17.00
N LYS A 199 2.82 3.17 -16.11
CA LYS A 199 3.07 4.63 -16.07
C LYS A 199 4.55 4.92 -15.84
N LEU A 200 5.18 4.26 -14.86
CA LEU A 200 6.59 4.41 -14.55
C LEU A 200 7.50 4.06 -15.74
N LEU A 201 7.16 2.99 -16.46
CA LEU A 201 7.87 2.53 -17.64
C LEU A 201 7.55 3.33 -18.91
N LYS A 202 6.65 4.31 -18.84
CA LYS A 202 6.18 5.11 -19.98
C LYS A 202 5.70 4.22 -21.14
N ILE A 203 4.98 3.16 -20.83
CA ILE A 203 4.39 2.28 -21.84
C ILE A 203 3.14 2.95 -22.40
N ASP A 204 3.12 3.15 -23.72
CA ASP A 204 1.94 3.66 -24.43
C ASP A 204 0.83 2.62 -24.51
N ASN A 205 -0.39 3.08 -24.83
CA ASN A 205 -1.61 2.26 -24.97
C ASN A 205 -1.87 1.41 -23.72
N LEU A 206 -1.88 2.06 -22.56
CA LEU A 206 -2.09 1.44 -21.24
C LEU A 206 -3.29 0.49 -21.29
N GLU A 207 -4.38 0.91 -21.93
CA GLU A 207 -5.65 0.18 -22.14
C GLU A 207 -5.49 -1.26 -22.67
N THR A 208 -4.38 -1.54 -23.37
CA THR A 208 -4.07 -2.88 -23.88
C THR A 208 -3.72 -3.86 -22.76
N TYR A 209 -3.07 -3.37 -21.69
CA TYR A 209 -2.39 -4.22 -20.73
C TYR A 209 -3.20 -4.45 -19.44
N CYS A 210 -4.02 -3.52 -18.96
CA CYS A 210 -4.81 -3.77 -17.74
C CYS A 210 -6.23 -4.27 -18.05
N ASN A 211 -6.93 -4.74 -17.01
CA ASN A 211 -8.34 -5.11 -17.08
C ASN A 211 -9.21 -3.86 -17.16
N TYR A 212 -9.17 -3.24 -18.33
CA TYR A 212 -9.78 -1.95 -18.62
C TYR A 212 -11.17 -2.08 -19.26
N ASN A 213 -11.90 -3.12 -18.89
CA ASN A 213 -13.33 -3.16 -19.13
C ASN A 213 -14.02 -2.48 -17.93
N ASP A 214 -14.95 -1.57 -18.19
CA ASP A 214 -15.76 -0.92 -17.14
C ASP A 214 -16.38 -1.93 -16.15
N ILE A 215 -16.51 -3.18 -16.61
CA ILE A 215 -16.90 -4.38 -15.87
C ILE A 215 -16.14 -4.56 -14.55
N LEU A 216 -14.82 -4.35 -14.47
CA LEU A 216 -14.09 -4.54 -13.20
C LEU A 216 -14.59 -3.57 -12.12
N LEU A 217 -14.58 -2.28 -12.42
CA LEU A 217 -15.01 -1.25 -11.49
C LEU A 217 -16.51 -1.38 -11.18
N GLU A 218 -17.33 -1.70 -12.17
CA GLU A 218 -18.76 -1.97 -11.99
C GLU A 218 -19.00 -3.12 -11.01
N ARG A 219 -18.30 -4.26 -11.18
CA ARG A 219 -18.42 -5.44 -10.31
C ARG A 219 -17.88 -5.22 -8.90
N CYS A 220 -16.88 -4.35 -8.76
CA CYS A 220 -16.25 -4.04 -7.47
C CYS A 220 -16.99 -2.93 -6.70
N PHE A 221 -17.95 -2.25 -7.31
CA PHE A 221 -18.75 -1.24 -6.64
C PHE A 221 -19.74 -1.88 -5.64
N THR A 222 -19.73 -1.40 -4.40
CA THR A 222 -20.51 -1.98 -3.29
C THR A 222 -21.88 -1.30 -3.09
N GLY A 223 -22.18 -0.26 -3.86
CA GLY A 223 -23.30 0.65 -3.63
C GLY A 223 -22.92 1.93 -2.88
N THR A 224 -21.84 1.91 -2.09
CA THR A 224 -21.30 3.10 -1.41
C THR A 224 -19.90 3.45 -1.88
N GLY A 225 -18.98 2.50 -1.96
CA GLY A 225 -17.61 2.69 -2.43
C GLY A 225 -17.11 1.47 -3.22
N TYR A 226 -15.80 1.28 -3.32
CA TYR A 226 -15.21 0.15 -4.05
C TYR A 226 -14.58 -0.87 -3.09
N ALA A 227 -14.81 -2.15 -3.37
CA ALA A 227 -14.10 -3.28 -2.77
C ALA A 227 -12.98 -3.75 -3.69
N ASP A 228 -12.03 -4.53 -3.16
CA ASP A 228 -10.88 -4.99 -3.95
C ASP A 228 -11.30 -6.01 -5.02
N PHE A 229 -12.38 -6.77 -4.81
CA PHE A 229 -12.87 -7.80 -5.73
C PHE A 229 -14.39 -7.95 -5.65
N ASN A 230 -14.96 -8.63 -6.66
CA ASN A 230 -16.39 -8.97 -6.69
C ASN A 230 -16.73 -10.13 -5.74
N VAL A 231 -17.64 -9.92 -4.81
CA VAL A 231 -18.11 -10.96 -3.86
C VAL A 231 -18.94 -12.06 -4.54
N GLN A 232 -19.54 -11.77 -5.70
CA GLN A 232 -20.33 -12.75 -6.46
C GLN A 232 -19.46 -13.75 -7.21
N ASP A 233 -18.27 -13.34 -7.66
CA ASP A 233 -17.28 -14.22 -8.28
C ASP A 233 -16.37 -14.83 -7.20
N LYS A 234 -16.91 -15.78 -6.42
CA LYS A 234 -16.20 -16.52 -5.35
C LYS A 234 -15.13 -17.49 -5.89
N VAL A 235 -14.43 -17.14 -6.96
CA VAL A 235 -13.40 -17.94 -7.64
C VAL A 235 -12.02 -17.48 -7.20
N ASP A 236 -11.74 -17.54 -5.90
CA ASP A 236 -10.37 -17.40 -5.41
C ASP A 236 -10.04 -18.50 -4.40
N ASP A 237 -9.22 -19.45 -4.82
CA ASP A 237 -8.66 -20.52 -3.98
C ASP A 237 -7.72 -19.99 -2.88
N TYR A 238 -7.30 -18.72 -2.97
CA TYR A 238 -6.21 -18.17 -2.15
C TYR A 238 -6.66 -17.52 -0.83
N MET A 239 -7.85 -16.92 -0.77
CA MET A 239 -8.42 -16.38 0.47
C MET A 239 -9.17 -17.47 1.22
N GLY A 240 -8.48 -18.09 2.19
CA GLY A 240 -9.00 -19.14 3.07
C GLY A 240 -10.43 -18.90 3.53
N THR A 241 -11.24 -19.95 3.47
CA THR A 241 -12.69 -20.01 3.69
C THR A 241 -13.19 -19.39 4.99
N LEU A 242 -12.33 -19.11 5.98
CA LEU A 242 -12.70 -18.46 7.25
C LEU A 242 -12.78 -16.93 7.17
N LYS A 243 -12.08 -16.26 6.23
CA LYS A 243 -12.35 -14.84 5.92
C LYS A 243 -13.66 -14.66 5.15
N ARG A 244 -14.22 -15.74 4.57
CA ARG A 244 -15.45 -15.72 3.76
C ARG A 244 -16.75 -15.62 4.59
N THR A 245 -16.71 -15.91 5.89
CA THR A 245 -17.93 -16.21 6.67
C THR A 245 -18.32 -15.18 7.72
N ALA A 246 -17.54 -14.13 7.97
CA ALA A 246 -17.92 -13.16 9.00
C ALA A 246 -19.00 -12.17 8.53
N ARG A 247 -19.00 -11.77 7.25
CA ARG A 247 -20.03 -10.91 6.64
C ARG A 247 -20.11 -11.22 5.14
N ASP A 248 -21.18 -11.82 4.63
CA ASP A 248 -21.49 -12.01 3.19
C ASP A 248 -21.72 -10.66 2.45
N LYS A 249 -20.92 -9.63 2.75
CA LYS A 249 -21.08 -8.27 2.22
C LYS A 249 -19.78 -7.85 1.54
N SER A 250 -19.92 -7.22 0.39
CA SER A 250 -18.82 -6.48 -0.22
C SER A 250 -18.46 -5.31 0.68
N VAL A 251 -17.19 -5.23 1.07
CA VAL A 251 -16.72 -4.25 2.03
C VAL A 251 -15.94 -3.17 1.28
N ALA A 252 -16.52 -1.97 1.21
CA ALA A 252 -15.82 -0.83 0.63
C ALA A 252 -14.65 -0.41 1.52
N SER A 253 -13.57 0.02 0.88
CA SER A 253 -12.40 0.60 1.54
C SER A 253 -12.07 1.96 0.90
N PRO A 254 -11.76 2.99 1.70
CA PRO A 254 -11.23 4.25 1.19
C PRO A 254 -10.01 4.06 0.30
N LEU A 255 -9.06 3.23 0.73
CA LEU A 255 -7.84 2.92 -0.02
C LEU A 255 -8.16 2.34 -1.41
N ILE A 256 -9.06 1.36 -1.47
CA ILE A 256 -9.46 0.76 -2.75
C ILE A 256 -10.20 1.76 -3.63
N THR A 257 -11.00 2.63 -3.04
CA THR A 257 -11.71 3.69 -3.78
C THR A 257 -10.73 4.72 -4.36
N VAL A 258 -9.61 5.00 -3.70
CA VAL A 258 -8.53 5.82 -4.28
C VAL A 258 -7.92 5.12 -5.50
N TYR A 259 -7.59 3.83 -5.39
CA TYR A 259 -7.03 3.05 -6.50
C TYR A 259 -7.98 2.92 -7.69
N ALA A 260 -9.28 2.77 -7.43
CA ALA A 260 -10.30 2.76 -8.47
C ALA A 260 -10.32 4.09 -9.26
N GLY A 261 -10.05 5.22 -8.60
CA GLY A 261 -9.94 6.54 -9.25
C GLY A 261 -8.77 6.61 -10.22
N GLU A 262 -7.59 6.18 -9.78
CA GLU A 262 -6.38 6.12 -10.61
C GLU A 262 -6.55 5.23 -11.85
N ILE A 263 -7.34 4.16 -11.75
CA ILE A 263 -7.72 3.31 -12.88
C ILE A 263 -8.76 4.01 -13.76
N ALA A 264 -9.80 4.61 -13.17
CA ALA A 264 -10.89 5.28 -13.89
C ALA A 264 -10.38 6.45 -14.75
N GLU A 265 -9.37 7.20 -14.30
CA GLU A 265 -8.74 8.27 -15.07
C GLU A 265 -8.17 7.80 -16.42
N VAL A 266 -7.69 6.56 -16.48
CA VAL A 266 -7.10 5.98 -17.71
C VAL A 266 -8.16 5.33 -18.60
N LEU A 267 -9.33 5.00 -18.03
CA LEU A 267 -10.45 4.38 -18.74
C LEU A 267 -11.28 5.32 -19.60
N GLY A 268 -11.10 6.63 -19.43
CA GLY A 268 -11.81 7.66 -20.19
C GLY A 268 -12.96 8.29 -19.42
N SER A 269 -13.59 9.29 -20.06
CA SER A 269 -14.48 10.23 -19.37
C SER A 269 -15.73 9.58 -18.78
N SER A 270 -16.36 8.62 -19.48
CA SER A 270 -17.58 7.96 -18.99
C SER A 270 -17.36 7.22 -17.68
N THR A 271 -16.23 6.52 -17.57
CA THR A 271 -15.89 5.70 -16.40
C THR A 271 -15.45 6.59 -15.25
N LEU A 272 -14.72 7.66 -15.56
CA LEU A 272 -14.35 8.69 -14.59
C LEU A 272 -15.58 9.41 -14.02
N ASP A 273 -16.57 9.74 -14.84
CA ASP A 273 -17.82 10.37 -14.39
C ASP A 273 -18.62 9.44 -13.47
N LEU A 274 -18.72 8.16 -13.82
CA LEU A 274 -19.36 7.15 -12.98
C LEU A 274 -18.61 6.97 -11.65
N TYR A 275 -17.29 6.88 -11.70
CA TYR A 275 -16.43 6.82 -10.52
C TYR A 275 -16.67 8.03 -9.61
N ASN A 276 -16.66 9.25 -10.16
CA ASN A 276 -16.87 10.46 -9.37
C ASN A 276 -18.24 10.48 -8.69
N SER A 277 -19.30 10.08 -9.39
CA SER A 277 -20.64 9.94 -8.79
C SER A 277 -20.64 8.94 -7.63
N ASN A 278 -19.94 7.80 -7.77
CA ASN A 278 -19.85 6.79 -6.73
C ASN A 278 -18.94 7.22 -5.57
N LYS A 279 -17.83 7.89 -5.85
CA LYS A 279 -16.92 8.50 -4.87
C LYS A 279 -17.67 9.48 -3.97
N GLU A 280 -18.51 10.35 -4.56
CA GLU A 280 -19.32 11.31 -3.80
C GLU A 280 -20.30 10.62 -2.84
N LYS A 281 -20.97 9.54 -3.28
CA LYS A 281 -21.82 8.72 -2.40
C LYS A 281 -21.00 8.14 -1.24
N TYR A 282 -19.78 7.70 -1.50
CA TYR A 282 -18.94 7.14 -0.44
C TYR A 282 -18.52 8.20 0.59
N ILE A 283 -18.09 9.37 0.10
CA ILE A 283 -17.71 10.50 0.96
C ILE A 283 -18.90 10.93 1.84
N GLN A 284 -20.10 10.99 1.28
CA GLN A 284 -21.32 11.29 2.03
C GLN A 284 -21.62 10.20 3.07
N HIS A 285 -21.43 8.93 2.72
CA HIS A 285 -21.60 7.82 3.66
C HIS A 285 -20.61 7.92 4.84
N LEU A 286 -19.32 8.14 4.55
CA LEU A 286 -18.27 8.26 5.57
C LEU A 286 -18.40 9.55 6.41
N SER A 287 -18.99 10.63 5.88
CA SER A 287 -19.24 11.82 6.69
C SER A 287 -20.34 11.58 7.73
N LEU A 288 -21.32 10.73 7.42
CA LEU A 288 -22.38 10.31 8.34
C LEU A 288 -21.94 9.17 9.27
N ASN A 289 -21.09 8.26 8.76
CA ASN A 289 -20.64 7.05 9.43
C ASN A 289 -19.11 6.93 9.35
N PRO A 290 -18.34 7.82 10.01
CA PRO A 290 -16.88 7.86 9.86
C PRO A 290 -16.19 6.59 10.35
N LEU A 291 -16.84 5.82 11.23
CA LEU A 291 -16.30 4.55 11.71
C LEU A 291 -16.63 3.35 10.82
N ASP A 292 -17.43 3.53 9.75
CA ASP A 292 -17.78 2.46 8.81
C ASP A 292 -16.70 2.28 7.72
N ILE A 293 -15.46 2.17 8.19
CA ILE A 293 -14.28 1.84 7.40
C ILE A 293 -13.80 0.48 7.88
N THR A 294 -13.69 -0.47 6.95
CA THR A 294 -13.01 -1.73 7.26
C THR A 294 -11.59 -1.66 6.74
N ALA A 295 -10.63 -1.98 7.61
CA ALA A 295 -9.24 -2.03 7.21
C ALA A 295 -8.97 -3.12 6.17
N TYR A 296 -8.32 -2.75 5.08
CA TYR A 296 -7.67 -3.70 4.20
C TYR A 296 -6.53 -4.44 4.95
N LYS A 297 -6.64 -5.76 5.11
CA LYS A 297 -5.61 -6.61 5.75
C LYS A 297 -4.89 -7.48 4.73
N MET A 298 -3.63 -7.13 4.39
CA MET A 298 -2.69 -8.04 3.74
C MET A 298 -2.10 -9.03 4.77
N ARG A 299 -1.80 -10.25 4.31
CA ARG A 299 -1.54 -11.48 5.08
C ARG A 299 -0.53 -11.37 6.23
N ASP A 300 0.38 -10.41 6.19
CA ASP A 300 1.60 -10.39 7.00
C ASP A 300 1.61 -9.30 8.11
N LEU A 301 0.49 -8.61 8.36
CA LEU A 301 0.32 -7.69 9.50
C LEU A 301 -0.86 -8.15 10.39
N ASN A 302 -0.56 -9.05 11.33
CA ASN A 302 -1.43 -9.26 12.49
C ASN A 302 -1.10 -8.19 13.54
N ALA A 303 -1.53 -6.96 13.30
CA ALA A 303 -1.85 -6.10 14.43
C ALA A 303 -3.26 -6.49 14.89
N ASP A 304 -3.39 -6.99 16.12
CA ASP A 304 -4.68 -7.14 16.81
C ASP A 304 -5.26 -5.76 17.13
N PHE A 305 -5.59 -5.03 16.08
CA PHE A 305 -6.64 -4.04 16.11
C PHE A 305 -7.85 -4.77 15.56
N GLY A 306 -8.90 -4.90 16.38
CA GLY A 306 -10.12 -5.68 16.16
C GLY A 306 -10.79 -5.39 14.81
N GLU A 307 -12.05 -5.00 14.79
CA GLU A 307 -12.70 -4.59 13.54
C GLU A 307 -12.20 -3.20 13.03
N SER A 308 -10.94 -2.82 13.30
CA SER A 308 -10.51 -1.43 13.41
C SER A 308 -9.82 -0.84 12.17
N ILE A 309 -10.05 0.45 11.98
CA ILE A 309 -9.57 1.36 10.93
C ILE A 309 -8.04 1.52 11.01
N THR A 310 -7.32 1.42 9.89
CA THR A 310 -5.87 1.68 9.84
C THR A 310 -5.57 3.15 9.49
N PRO A 311 -4.40 3.69 9.86
CA PRO A 311 -3.98 5.02 9.43
C PRO A 311 -4.05 5.21 7.90
N PHE A 312 -3.68 4.20 7.12
CA PHE A 312 -3.74 4.25 5.64
C PHE A 312 -5.18 4.46 5.11
N GLU A 313 -6.19 3.88 5.74
CA GLU A 313 -7.59 4.12 5.35
C GLU A 313 -8.05 5.54 5.70
N ILE A 314 -7.57 6.09 6.83
CA ILE A 314 -7.80 7.50 7.18
C ILE A 314 -7.16 8.41 6.15
N PHE A 315 -5.88 8.17 5.81
CA PHE A 315 -5.16 8.94 4.81
C PHE A 315 -5.86 8.89 3.45
N SER A 316 -6.35 7.71 3.07
CA SER A 316 -7.11 7.52 1.84
C SER A 316 -8.44 8.27 1.87
N THR A 317 -9.11 8.35 3.02
CA THR A 317 -10.31 9.18 3.19
C THR A 317 -9.99 10.67 2.99
N ILE A 318 -8.81 11.14 3.40
CA ILE A 318 -8.35 12.51 3.13
C ILE A 318 -8.14 12.71 1.63
N ILE A 319 -7.50 11.76 0.94
CA ILE A 319 -7.32 11.80 -0.52
C ILE A 319 -8.68 11.93 -1.23
N LEU A 320 -9.67 11.11 -0.85
CA LEU A 320 -11.00 11.15 -1.48
C LEU A 320 -11.70 12.50 -1.30
N ASN A 321 -11.45 13.19 -0.19
CA ASN A 321 -12.02 14.50 0.09
C ASN A 321 -11.31 15.66 -0.63
N ASN A 322 -10.13 15.44 -1.21
CA ASN A 322 -9.39 16.46 -1.95
C ASN A 322 -10.05 16.76 -3.30
#